data_AF-A0AAJ6CMG7-F1
#
_entry.id   AF-A0AAJ6CMG7-F1
#
_cell.length_a   1.000
_cell.length_b   1.000
_cell.length_c   1.000
_cell.angle_alpha   90.00
_cell.angle_beta   90.00
_cell.angle_gamma   90.00
#
_symmetry.space_group_name_H-M   'P 1'
#
loop_
_entity.id
_entity.type
_entity.pdbx_description
1 polymer ?
#
loop_
_entity_poly.entity_id
_entity_poly.type
_entity_poly.pdbx_seq_one_letter_code
_entity_poly.pdbx_strand_id
1 'polypeptide(L)'
;MEMQASTADLSSDAKVVETYHEDAVHDAQFDFYGSKLATCSSDRTIRVFDVQKGEAVGAGETLVGHEGPVWQVAWAHPSFGTILASASYDGKVFIWKNESTNGSYGSGGWARIKDHALHTASVNAIAWAPHELGATLACASSDGRVSVLTFNEDGSWSVDLVAAHPGGCHAVSWMPVSTATTEPGAPMMCRLATAGCDAVVKIWEFSEEHNRYVEIDQLKQHRDWVRDVAFAPSLGLARTYLATASQDRTVLIWTQDTPNDPWKCTPLLPGAKAEDRTKFADTVWRVSWSVSGNVLAVSCGDGKVSLWKENLKGDWECISEYVCPVN
;
A
#
# COMPACT_ATOMS: atom_id res chain seq x y z
N MET A 1 -17.13 4.70 35.82
CA MET A 1 -18.04 5.22 34.78
C MET A 1 -17.53 4.63 33.49
N GLU A 2 -18.05 3.45 33.14
CA GLU A 2 -17.63 2.69 31.97
C GLU A 2 -18.02 3.48 30.71
N MET A 3 -17.02 3.85 29.90
CA MET A 3 -17.28 4.30 28.53
C MET A 3 -17.69 3.05 27.75
N GLN A 4 -18.99 2.91 27.50
CA GLN A 4 -19.48 2.02 26.46
C GLN A 4 -18.83 2.45 25.14
N ALA A 5 -18.06 1.54 24.53
CA ALA A 5 -17.65 1.66 23.14
C ALA A 5 -18.94 1.76 22.31
N SER A 6 -19.20 2.95 21.78
CA SER A 6 -20.26 3.17 20.82
C SER A 6 -19.85 2.41 19.57
N THR A 7 -20.46 1.26 19.33
CA THR A 7 -20.51 0.65 17.99
C THR A 7 -21.21 1.67 17.10
N ALA A 8 -20.42 2.52 16.43
CA ALA A 8 -20.95 3.42 15.43
C ALA A 8 -21.61 2.56 14.36
N ASP A 9 -22.94 2.66 14.28
CA ASP A 9 -23.76 1.96 13.31
C ASP A 9 -23.51 2.58 11.92
N LEU A 10 -22.34 2.27 11.34
CA LEU A 10 -21.94 2.64 9.98
C LEU A 10 -22.74 1.85 8.92
N SER A 11 -23.67 0.99 9.35
CA SER A 11 -24.47 0.12 8.48
C SER A 11 -25.54 0.87 7.69
N SER A 12 -26.00 2.05 8.15
CA SER A 12 -27.16 2.73 7.55
C SER A 12 -26.87 3.54 6.28
N ASP A 13 -25.60 3.71 5.90
CA ASP A 13 -25.19 4.51 4.72
C ASP A 13 -24.12 3.80 3.87
N ALA A 14 -23.91 2.49 4.10
CA ALA A 14 -22.96 1.69 3.34
C ALA A 14 -23.48 1.48 1.91
N LYS A 15 -22.84 2.14 0.94
CA LYS A 15 -23.17 2.01 -0.47
C LYS A 15 -22.47 0.78 -1.05
N VAL A 16 -23.26 -0.20 -1.44
CA VAL A 16 -22.75 -1.42 -2.09
C VAL A 16 -22.41 -1.10 -3.54
N VAL A 17 -21.19 -1.42 -3.94
CA VAL A 17 -20.74 -1.35 -5.33
C VAL A 17 -20.69 -2.76 -5.88
N GLU A 18 -21.53 -3.05 -6.88
CA GLU A 18 -21.37 -4.28 -7.66
C GLU A 18 -20.12 -4.13 -8.53
N THR A 19 -19.13 -4.99 -8.27
CA THR A 19 -17.84 -4.92 -8.97
C THR A 19 -17.88 -5.59 -10.35
N TYR A 20 -18.95 -6.33 -10.67
CA TYR A 20 -19.13 -7.07 -11.94
C TYR A 20 -17.97 -8.01 -12.30
N HIS A 21 -17.14 -8.39 -11.33
CA HIS A 21 -16.09 -9.38 -11.50
C HIS A 21 -16.66 -10.79 -11.43
N GLU A 22 -16.07 -11.70 -12.22
CA GLU A 22 -16.49 -13.12 -12.25
C GLU A 22 -15.79 -13.96 -11.18
N ASP A 23 -14.78 -13.40 -10.51
CA ASP A 23 -13.95 -14.08 -9.51
C ASP A 23 -13.54 -13.11 -8.37
N ALA A 24 -12.85 -13.64 -7.37
CA ALA A 24 -12.44 -12.94 -6.16
C ALA A 24 -11.69 -11.63 -6.46
N VAL A 25 -12.13 -10.55 -5.80
CA VAL A 25 -11.49 -9.23 -5.84
C VAL A 25 -10.34 -9.22 -4.85
N HIS A 26 -9.16 -8.77 -5.29
CA HIS A 26 -7.94 -8.75 -4.46
C HIS A 26 -7.64 -7.38 -3.87
N ASP A 27 -7.95 -6.31 -4.60
CA ASP A 27 -7.71 -4.95 -4.15
C ASP A 27 -8.74 -3.98 -4.76
N ALA A 28 -8.98 -2.89 -4.03
CA ALA A 28 -9.88 -1.82 -4.42
C ALA A 28 -9.32 -0.49 -3.90
N GLN A 29 -9.06 0.45 -4.80
CA GLN A 29 -8.43 1.74 -4.49
C GLN A 29 -9.16 2.90 -5.14
N PHE A 30 -9.47 3.92 -4.35
CA PHE A 30 -9.94 5.21 -4.85
C PHE A 30 -8.78 6.01 -5.42
N ASP A 31 -9.06 6.85 -6.40
CA ASP A 31 -8.14 7.90 -6.85
C ASP A 31 -7.98 8.99 -5.77
N PHE A 32 -7.04 9.91 -5.98
CA PHE A 32 -6.73 10.98 -5.04
C PHE A 32 -7.96 11.85 -4.68
N TYR A 33 -8.91 12.01 -5.61
CA TYR A 33 -10.10 12.85 -5.43
C TYR A 33 -11.33 12.08 -4.93
N GLY A 34 -11.26 10.75 -4.83
CA GLY A 34 -12.43 9.89 -4.57
C GLY A 34 -13.47 9.89 -5.70
N SER A 35 -13.08 10.34 -6.89
CA SER A 35 -13.90 10.44 -8.09
C SER A 35 -13.88 9.17 -8.95
N LYS A 36 -12.87 8.31 -8.78
CA LYS A 36 -12.74 7.03 -9.47
C LYS A 36 -12.39 5.93 -8.49
N LEU A 37 -12.94 4.75 -8.71
CA LEU A 37 -12.63 3.52 -7.96
C LEU A 37 -12.06 2.49 -8.93
N ALA A 38 -10.84 2.04 -8.69
CA ALA A 38 -10.24 0.90 -9.39
C ALA A 38 -10.40 -0.36 -8.54
N THR A 39 -10.77 -1.46 -9.18
CA THR A 39 -10.88 -2.80 -8.57
C THR A 39 -10.14 -3.80 -9.45
N CYS A 40 -9.54 -4.81 -8.83
CA CYS A 40 -8.83 -5.86 -9.55
C CYS A 40 -9.15 -7.25 -9.01
N SER A 41 -9.15 -8.25 -9.90
CA SER A 41 -9.67 -9.57 -9.61
C SER A 41 -8.80 -10.71 -10.17
N SER A 42 -9.05 -11.91 -9.65
CA SER A 42 -8.61 -13.19 -10.23
C SER A 42 -9.11 -13.41 -11.66
N ASP A 43 -10.17 -12.72 -12.10
CA ASP A 43 -10.65 -12.78 -13.50
C ASP A 43 -9.68 -12.16 -14.53
N ARG A 44 -8.56 -11.61 -14.05
CA ARG A 44 -7.45 -11.00 -14.82
C ARG A 44 -7.79 -9.62 -15.41
N THR A 45 -8.89 -9.04 -14.95
CA THR A 45 -9.34 -7.72 -15.38
C THR A 45 -9.19 -6.71 -14.25
N ILE A 46 -9.06 -5.44 -14.65
CA ILE A 46 -9.17 -4.31 -13.74
C ILE A 46 -10.40 -3.53 -14.19
N ARG A 47 -11.28 -3.19 -13.26
CA ARG A 47 -12.44 -2.34 -13.56
C ARG A 47 -12.28 -0.99 -12.89
N VAL A 48 -12.49 0.07 -13.66
CA VAL A 48 -12.46 1.44 -13.18
C VAL A 48 -13.86 2.03 -13.26
N PHE A 49 -14.39 2.44 -12.11
CA PHE A 49 -15.71 3.05 -11.98
C PHE A 49 -15.57 4.54 -11.74
N ASP A 50 -16.45 5.32 -12.35
CA ASP A 50 -16.65 6.71 -11.95
C ASP A 50 -17.54 6.75 -10.71
N VAL A 51 -17.14 7.52 -9.71
CA VAL A 51 -17.82 7.64 -8.43
C VAL A 51 -18.47 9.01 -8.36
N GLN A 52 -19.80 9.04 -8.33
CA GLN A 52 -20.57 10.27 -8.19
C GLN A 52 -21.40 10.20 -6.92
N LYS A 53 -21.22 11.17 -6.01
CA LYS A 53 -21.93 11.22 -4.71
C LYS A 53 -21.80 9.92 -3.90
N GLY A 54 -20.64 9.27 -3.98
CA GLY A 54 -20.34 8.02 -3.29
C GLY A 54 -20.93 6.75 -3.94
N GLU A 55 -21.52 6.85 -5.13
CA GLU A 55 -22.00 5.68 -5.88
C GLU A 55 -21.14 5.45 -7.12
N ALA A 56 -20.75 4.19 -7.33
CA ALA A 56 -20.14 3.76 -8.57
C ALA A 56 -21.19 3.80 -9.70
N VAL A 57 -20.88 4.52 -10.77
CA VAL A 57 -21.79 4.73 -11.89
C VAL A 57 -21.48 3.74 -13.02
N GLY A 58 -22.48 2.96 -13.40
CA GLY A 58 -22.42 2.05 -14.54
C GLY A 58 -21.57 0.78 -14.29
N ALA A 59 -21.22 0.10 -15.38
CA ALA A 59 -20.44 -1.16 -15.33
C ALA A 59 -18.91 -0.94 -15.24
N GLY A 60 -18.46 0.32 -15.21
CA GLY A 60 -17.06 0.70 -15.27
C GLY A 60 -16.39 0.42 -16.61
N GLU A 61 -15.23 1.04 -16.84
CA GLU A 61 -14.35 0.69 -17.94
C GLU A 61 -13.49 -0.52 -17.54
N THR A 62 -13.45 -1.54 -18.39
CA THR A 62 -12.68 -2.77 -18.13
C THR A 62 -11.35 -2.71 -18.85
N LEU A 63 -10.26 -2.77 -18.08
CA LEU A 63 -8.89 -2.87 -18.57
C LEU A 63 -8.53 -4.35 -18.67
N VAL A 64 -8.27 -4.78 -19.91
CA VAL A 64 -7.90 -6.16 -20.22
C VAL A 64 -6.48 -6.16 -20.76
N GLY A 65 -5.66 -7.09 -20.26
CA GLY A 65 -4.31 -7.28 -20.77
C GLY A 65 -3.45 -8.24 -19.96
N HIS A 66 -3.77 -8.46 -18.69
CA HIS A 66 -3.04 -9.41 -17.84
C HIS A 66 -3.39 -10.85 -18.20
N GLU A 67 -2.40 -11.73 -18.07
CA GLU A 67 -2.56 -13.17 -18.35
C GLU A 67 -2.89 -13.98 -17.10
N GLY A 68 -2.76 -13.39 -15.91
CA GLY A 68 -3.04 -14.00 -14.61
C GLY A 68 -3.75 -13.06 -13.63
N PRO A 69 -4.11 -13.56 -12.43
CA PRO A 69 -4.77 -12.78 -11.39
C PRO A 69 -4.07 -11.44 -11.12
N VAL A 70 -4.84 -10.37 -10.96
CA VAL A 70 -4.29 -9.04 -10.65
C VAL A 70 -4.37 -8.83 -9.14
N TRP A 71 -3.22 -8.62 -8.49
CA TRP A 71 -3.11 -8.60 -7.03
C TRP A 71 -3.35 -7.24 -6.40
N GLN A 72 -2.87 -6.18 -7.06
CA GLN A 72 -2.92 -4.84 -6.52
C GLN A 72 -3.01 -3.81 -7.64
N VAL A 73 -3.68 -2.69 -7.34
CA VAL A 73 -3.74 -1.50 -8.19
C VAL A 73 -3.25 -0.28 -7.41
N ALA A 74 -2.59 0.67 -8.08
CA ALA A 74 -2.12 1.89 -7.43
C ALA A 74 -2.29 3.10 -8.33
N TRP A 75 -2.95 4.14 -7.81
CA TRP A 75 -3.13 5.42 -8.50
C TRP A 75 -1.88 6.29 -8.36
N ALA A 76 -1.44 6.90 -9.46
CA ALA A 76 -0.40 7.91 -9.41
C ALA A 76 -0.97 9.24 -8.87
N HIS A 77 -0.08 10.12 -8.43
CA HIS A 77 -0.48 11.47 -8.02
C HIS A 77 -1.08 12.25 -9.21
N PRO A 78 -2.19 13.00 -9.01
CA PRO A 78 -2.90 13.67 -10.10
C PRO A 78 -2.09 14.72 -10.87
N SER A 79 -0.96 15.20 -10.33
CA SER A 79 -0.04 16.09 -11.05
C SER A 79 0.52 15.46 -12.33
N PHE A 80 0.58 14.13 -12.41
CA PHE A 80 1.04 13.40 -13.59
C PHE A 80 -0.10 13.02 -14.54
N GLY A 81 -1.33 13.39 -14.20
CA GLY A 81 -2.56 12.99 -14.87
C GLY A 81 -3.18 11.72 -14.26
N THR A 82 -4.23 11.22 -14.91
CA THR A 82 -4.96 10.04 -14.46
C THR A 82 -4.22 8.77 -14.90
N ILE A 83 -3.32 8.30 -14.04
CA ILE A 83 -2.49 7.11 -14.27
C ILE A 83 -2.79 6.05 -13.20
N LEU A 84 -2.90 4.79 -13.64
CA LEU A 84 -3.12 3.62 -12.80
C LEU A 84 -2.02 2.60 -13.09
N ALA A 85 -1.40 2.05 -12.05
CA ALA A 85 -0.51 0.90 -12.14
C ALA A 85 -1.26 -0.36 -11.69
N SER A 86 -0.95 -1.50 -12.31
CA SER A 86 -1.48 -2.80 -11.91
C SER A 86 -0.39 -3.87 -11.89
N ALA A 87 -0.43 -4.73 -10.87
CA ALA A 87 0.50 -5.83 -10.67
C ALA A 87 -0.23 -7.18 -10.70
N SER A 88 0.36 -8.17 -11.37
CA SER A 88 -0.27 -9.46 -11.60
C SER A 88 0.66 -10.64 -11.32
N TYR A 89 0.03 -11.79 -11.13
CA TYR A 89 0.66 -13.10 -11.08
C TYR A 89 1.48 -13.45 -12.34
N ASP A 90 1.15 -12.85 -13.49
CA ASP A 90 1.89 -13.05 -14.75
C ASP A 90 3.32 -12.49 -14.73
N GLY A 91 3.74 -11.83 -13.64
CA GLY A 91 5.06 -11.23 -13.49
C GLY A 91 5.20 -9.88 -14.20
N LYS A 92 4.10 -9.32 -14.71
CA LYS A 92 4.07 -8.05 -15.42
C LYS A 92 3.43 -6.96 -14.57
N VAL A 93 3.96 -5.76 -14.71
CA VAL A 93 3.32 -4.52 -14.24
C VAL A 93 2.90 -3.73 -15.45
N PHE A 94 1.62 -3.32 -15.48
CA PHE A 94 1.10 -2.44 -16.51
C PHE A 94 0.83 -1.06 -15.94
N ILE A 95 1.16 -0.05 -16.74
CA ILE A 95 0.82 1.33 -16.45
C ILE A 95 -0.21 1.77 -17.48
N TRP A 96 -1.37 2.18 -16.99
CA TRP A 96 -2.52 2.62 -17.73
C TRP A 96 -2.66 4.12 -17.56
N LYS A 97 -2.92 4.83 -18.66
CA LYS A 97 -3.22 6.26 -18.65
C LYS A 97 -4.59 6.46 -19.24
N ASN A 98 -5.42 7.25 -18.55
CA ASN A 98 -6.68 7.69 -19.12
C ASN A 98 -6.41 8.91 -20.01
N GLU A 99 -6.71 8.80 -21.30
CA GLU A 99 -6.55 9.89 -22.27
C GLU A 99 -7.80 10.77 -22.40
N SER A 100 -8.74 10.69 -21.45
CA SER A 100 -9.90 11.59 -21.40
C SER A 100 -9.44 13.01 -21.03
N THR A 101 -8.94 13.73 -22.02
CA THR A 101 -8.71 15.17 -21.93
C THR A 101 -10.07 15.86 -21.98
N ASN A 102 -10.38 16.63 -20.93
CA ASN A 102 -11.51 17.55 -20.88
C ASN A 102 -11.69 18.31 -22.21
N GLY A 103 -12.68 17.91 -23.02
CA GLY A 103 -13.22 18.75 -24.10
C GLY A 103 -13.20 18.21 -25.54
N SER A 104 -12.74 17.00 -25.83
CA SER A 104 -12.83 16.44 -27.19
C SER A 104 -13.88 15.32 -27.29
N TYR A 105 -14.78 15.45 -28.26
CA TYR A 105 -15.79 14.46 -28.66
C TYR A 105 -15.16 13.22 -29.35
N GLY A 106 -14.02 12.75 -28.83
CA GLY A 106 -13.37 11.51 -29.25
C GLY A 106 -13.43 10.50 -28.10
N SER A 107 -13.52 9.22 -28.43
CA SER A 107 -13.58 8.09 -27.48
C SER A 107 -12.46 8.17 -26.43
N GLY A 108 -12.72 8.86 -25.31
CA GLY A 108 -11.88 8.85 -24.13
C GLY A 108 -11.85 7.42 -23.59
N GLY A 109 -10.64 6.89 -23.39
CA GLY A 109 -10.47 5.53 -22.93
C GLY A 109 -9.10 5.35 -22.29
N TRP A 110 -8.97 4.23 -21.59
CA TRP A 110 -7.71 3.82 -20.99
C TRP A 110 -6.78 3.19 -22.02
N ALA A 111 -5.57 3.74 -22.11
CA ALA A 111 -4.49 3.20 -22.92
C ALA A 111 -3.38 2.64 -22.02
N ARG A 112 -2.81 1.50 -22.42
CA ARG A 112 -1.61 0.95 -21.77
C ARG A 112 -0.38 1.66 -22.31
N ILE A 113 0.29 2.44 -21.46
CA ILE A 113 1.46 3.25 -21.85
C ILE A 113 2.79 2.54 -21.63
N LYS A 114 2.84 1.58 -20.70
CA LYS A 114 4.06 0.85 -20.38
C LYS A 114 3.76 -0.58 -19.95
N ASP A 115 4.55 -1.49 -20.47
CA ASP A 115 4.69 -2.86 -20.02
C ASP A 115 6.05 -3.04 -19.33
N HIS A 116 6.01 -3.55 -18.11
CA HIS A 116 7.20 -3.90 -17.35
C HIS A 116 7.18 -5.39 -17.01
N ALA A 117 7.99 -6.16 -17.74
CA ALA A 117 8.04 -7.62 -17.66
C ALA A 117 9.46 -8.11 -17.32
N LEU A 118 10.15 -7.44 -16.38
CA LEU A 118 11.50 -7.84 -15.97
C LEU A 118 11.51 -8.90 -14.87
N HIS A 119 10.40 -9.07 -14.17
CA HIS A 119 10.28 -10.04 -13.09
C HIS A 119 10.03 -11.43 -13.65
N THR A 120 10.64 -12.42 -13.00
CA THR A 120 10.52 -13.84 -13.41
C THR A 120 9.40 -14.58 -12.69
N ALA A 121 8.78 -13.95 -11.69
CA ALA A 121 7.70 -14.49 -10.89
C ALA A 121 6.64 -13.40 -10.61
N SER A 122 5.53 -13.80 -9.99
CA SER A 122 4.40 -12.95 -9.58
C SER A 122 4.85 -11.63 -8.97
N VAL A 123 4.27 -10.51 -9.42
CA VAL A 123 4.43 -9.20 -8.78
C VAL A 123 3.30 -9.03 -7.78
N ASN A 124 3.63 -8.96 -6.50
CA ASN A 124 2.66 -9.04 -5.41
C ASN A 124 2.18 -7.68 -4.94
N ALA A 125 3.04 -6.67 -5.01
CA ALA A 125 2.72 -5.34 -4.52
C ALA A 125 3.33 -4.24 -5.37
N ILE A 126 2.63 -3.12 -5.42
CA ILE A 126 3.05 -1.89 -6.10
C ILE A 126 2.71 -0.66 -5.26
N ALA A 127 3.58 0.34 -5.31
CA ALA A 127 3.35 1.61 -4.65
C ALA A 127 3.98 2.76 -5.45
N TRP A 128 3.20 3.82 -5.70
CA TRP A 128 3.74 5.07 -6.25
C TRP A 128 4.48 5.84 -5.16
N ALA A 129 5.60 6.43 -5.55
CA ALA A 129 6.37 7.31 -4.69
C ALA A 129 5.62 8.63 -4.45
N PRO A 130 5.93 9.34 -3.35
CA PRO A 130 5.52 10.72 -3.16
C PRO A 130 5.86 11.59 -4.38
N HIS A 131 4.92 12.48 -4.75
CA HIS A 131 4.99 13.27 -5.98
C HIS A 131 6.22 14.18 -6.09
N GLU A 132 6.84 14.53 -4.96
CA GLU A 132 8.07 15.31 -4.87
C GLU A 132 9.28 14.58 -5.47
N LEU A 133 9.26 13.24 -5.47
CA LEU A 133 10.28 12.38 -6.06
C LEU A 133 10.02 12.07 -7.54
N GLY A 134 9.01 12.72 -8.13
CA GLY A 134 8.57 12.47 -9.50
C GLY A 134 7.67 11.23 -9.64
N ALA A 135 7.39 10.85 -10.89
CA ALA A 135 6.56 9.71 -11.22
C ALA A 135 7.38 8.41 -11.11
N THR A 136 7.59 7.97 -9.87
CA THR A 136 8.35 6.76 -9.53
C THR A 136 7.43 5.68 -8.96
N LEU A 137 7.58 4.44 -9.42
CA LEU A 137 6.79 3.28 -9.01
C LEU A 137 7.72 2.20 -8.46
N ALA A 138 7.48 1.73 -7.23
CA ALA A 138 8.13 0.54 -6.71
C ALA A 138 7.24 -0.68 -6.90
N CYS A 139 7.85 -1.80 -7.29
CA CYS A 139 7.18 -3.08 -7.49
C CYS A 139 7.93 -4.18 -6.74
N ALA A 140 7.22 -5.00 -5.98
CA ALA A 140 7.77 -6.12 -5.23
C ALA A 140 7.35 -7.45 -5.87
N SER A 141 8.32 -8.32 -6.17
CA SER A 141 8.06 -9.63 -6.79
C SER A 141 8.47 -10.80 -5.91
N SER A 142 7.77 -11.93 -6.09
CA SER A 142 8.12 -13.23 -5.53
C SER A 142 9.48 -13.77 -5.99
N ASP A 143 10.12 -13.19 -7.01
CA ASP A 143 11.49 -13.54 -7.39
C ASP A 143 12.56 -13.03 -6.40
N GLY A 144 12.13 -12.30 -5.38
CA GLY A 144 13.00 -11.73 -4.34
C GLY A 144 13.58 -10.37 -4.72
N ARG A 145 13.20 -9.84 -5.88
CA ARG A 145 13.64 -8.54 -6.38
C ARG A 145 12.55 -7.50 -6.21
N VAL A 146 13.00 -6.27 -6.04
CA VAL A 146 12.18 -5.06 -6.07
C VAL A 146 12.68 -4.24 -7.25
N SER A 147 11.76 -3.85 -8.13
CA SER A 147 12.05 -2.91 -9.20
C SER A 147 11.52 -1.53 -8.83
N VAL A 148 12.32 -0.51 -9.08
CA VAL A 148 11.90 0.88 -8.97
C VAL A 148 11.95 1.46 -10.38
N LEU A 149 10.79 1.85 -10.90
CA LEU A 149 10.63 2.44 -12.22
C LEU A 149 10.46 3.94 -12.06
N THR A 150 11.35 4.73 -12.63
CA THR A 150 11.24 6.19 -12.63
C THR A 150 10.93 6.66 -14.04
N PHE A 151 9.88 7.46 -14.19
CA PHE A 151 9.57 8.16 -15.43
C PHE A 151 10.31 9.49 -15.44
N ASN A 152 11.31 9.61 -16.33
CA ASN A 152 12.09 10.82 -16.48
C ASN A 152 11.35 11.84 -17.36
N GLU A 153 11.64 13.13 -17.18
CA GLU A 153 11.04 14.22 -17.96
C GLU A 153 11.31 14.09 -19.47
N ASP A 154 12.40 13.42 -19.84
CA ASP A 154 12.76 13.10 -21.23
C ASP A 154 11.83 12.07 -21.90
N GLY A 155 10.83 11.56 -21.17
CA GLY A 155 9.90 10.52 -21.63
C GLY A 155 10.49 9.10 -21.58
N SER A 156 11.71 8.95 -21.06
CA SER A 156 12.36 7.65 -20.86
C SER A 156 12.01 7.05 -19.50
N TRP A 157 12.04 5.72 -19.41
CA TRP A 157 11.86 4.98 -18.17
C TRP A 157 13.21 4.45 -17.71
N SER A 158 13.69 4.89 -16.54
CA SER A 158 14.79 4.23 -15.83
C SER A 158 14.22 3.14 -14.93
N VAL A 159 15.00 2.07 -14.78
CA VAL A 159 14.62 0.92 -13.96
C VAL A 159 15.79 0.51 -13.11
N ASP A 160 15.60 0.58 -11.80
CA ASP A 160 16.55 0.07 -10.82
C ASP A 160 16.03 -1.26 -10.27
N LEU A 161 16.81 -2.33 -10.44
CA LEU A 161 16.47 -3.66 -9.97
C LEU A 161 17.34 -4.03 -8.77
N VAL A 162 16.69 -4.28 -7.64
CA VAL A 162 17.35 -4.53 -6.35
C VAL A 162 16.96 -5.91 -5.85
N ALA A 163 17.95 -6.76 -5.53
CA ALA A 163 17.70 -8.02 -4.84
C ALA A 163 17.47 -7.75 -3.35
N ALA A 164 16.23 -7.87 -2.89
CA ALA A 164 15.83 -7.45 -1.56
C ALA A 164 15.77 -8.63 -0.57
N HIS A 165 14.93 -9.63 -0.85
CA HIS A 165 14.66 -10.74 0.06
C HIS A 165 14.90 -12.10 -0.62
N PRO A 166 15.67 -13.01 0.00
CA PRO A 166 15.81 -14.37 -0.52
C PRO A 166 14.49 -15.12 -0.36
N GLY A 167 13.88 -15.53 -1.47
CA GLY A 167 12.64 -16.34 -1.47
C GLY A 167 11.34 -15.57 -1.75
N GLY A 168 11.39 -14.25 -1.91
CA GLY A 168 10.27 -13.45 -2.40
C GLY A 168 9.96 -12.21 -1.59
N CYS A 169 9.52 -11.16 -2.28
CA CYS A 169 9.03 -9.92 -1.70
C CYS A 169 7.50 -9.88 -1.81
N HIS A 170 6.81 -9.59 -0.71
CA HIS A 170 5.35 -9.55 -0.67
C HIS A 170 4.79 -8.14 -0.70
N ALA A 171 5.46 -7.18 -0.05
CA ALA A 171 4.95 -5.83 0.07
C ALA A 171 6.06 -4.79 -0.01
N VAL A 172 5.65 -3.59 -0.43
CA VAL A 172 6.53 -2.43 -0.62
C VAL A 172 5.76 -1.17 -0.23
N SER A 173 6.41 -0.27 0.50
CA SER A 173 5.82 1.00 0.91
C SER A 173 6.86 2.10 0.97
N TRP A 174 6.50 3.26 0.45
CA TRP A 174 7.34 4.45 0.46
C TRP A 174 7.22 5.18 1.79
N MET A 175 8.35 5.63 2.31
CA MET A 175 8.35 6.57 3.42
C MET A 175 7.90 7.94 2.88
N PRO A 176 7.04 8.68 3.61
CA PRO A 176 6.76 10.06 3.24
C PRO A 176 8.05 10.88 3.24
N VAL A 177 8.11 11.89 2.37
CA VAL A 177 9.31 12.72 2.24
C VAL A 177 9.62 13.39 3.57
N SER A 178 10.75 13.01 4.16
CA SER A 178 11.31 13.68 5.32
C SER A 178 12.50 14.48 4.82
N THR A 179 12.45 15.80 5.00
CA THR A 179 13.66 16.63 4.85
C THR A 179 14.57 16.28 6.02
N ALA A 180 15.69 15.60 5.73
CA ALA A 180 16.65 15.12 6.74
C ALA A 180 17.09 16.20 7.73
N THR A 181 17.03 17.47 7.32
CA THR A 181 17.43 18.62 8.10
C THR A 181 16.56 19.82 7.74
N THR A 182 16.37 20.72 8.71
CA THR A 182 15.74 22.04 8.52
C THR A 182 16.60 23.01 7.68
N GLU A 183 17.60 22.50 6.96
CA GLU A 183 18.47 23.31 6.12
C GLU A 183 17.91 23.39 4.69
N PRO A 184 17.74 24.61 4.14
CA PRO A 184 17.29 24.77 2.76
C PRO A 184 18.38 24.23 1.82
N GLY A 185 18.10 23.09 1.17
CA GLY A 185 19.00 22.42 0.23
C GLY A 185 19.45 21.01 0.64
N ALA A 186 18.94 20.47 1.75
CA ALA A 186 19.21 19.08 2.12
C ALA A 186 18.64 18.10 1.09
N PRO A 187 19.40 17.06 0.68
CA PRO A 187 18.91 16.05 -0.24
C PRO A 187 17.66 15.38 0.35
N MET A 188 16.64 15.19 -0.50
CA MET A 188 15.42 14.52 -0.09
C MET A 188 15.74 13.07 0.25
N MET A 189 15.42 12.63 1.46
CA MET A 189 15.62 11.24 1.84
C MET A 189 14.53 10.38 1.21
N CYS A 190 14.88 9.69 0.13
CA CYS A 190 14.02 8.70 -0.48
C CYS A 190 14.24 7.35 0.22
N ARG A 191 13.32 7.00 1.12
CA ARG A 191 13.34 5.71 1.83
C ARG A 191 12.17 4.82 1.41
N LEU A 192 12.46 3.52 1.32
CA LEU A 192 11.50 2.49 0.95
C LEU A 192 11.57 1.35 1.97
N ALA A 193 10.43 0.82 2.40
CA ALA A 193 10.36 -0.40 3.18
C ALA A 193 9.91 -1.55 2.28
N THR A 194 10.56 -2.70 2.45
CA THR A 194 10.19 -3.95 1.77
C THR A 194 10.01 -5.04 2.79
N ALA A 195 9.06 -5.92 2.51
CA ALA A 195 8.71 -7.06 3.34
C ALA A 195 8.73 -8.34 2.51
N GLY A 196 9.29 -9.42 3.06
CA GLY A 196 9.48 -10.67 2.33
C GLY A 196 9.13 -11.95 3.09
N CYS A 197 9.33 -13.07 2.39
CA CYS A 197 9.18 -14.44 2.90
C CYS A 197 10.21 -14.80 4.00
N ASP A 198 11.27 -14.01 4.15
CA ASP A 198 12.34 -14.23 5.13
C ASP A 198 11.98 -13.77 6.55
N ALA A 199 10.74 -13.34 6.78
CA ALA A 199 10.26 -12.75 8.03
C ALA A 199 11.00 -11.45 8.43
N VAL A 200 11.69 -10.81 7.47
CA VAL A 200 12.42 -9.57 7.69
C VAL A 200 11.71 -8.44 6.97
N VAL A 201 11.72 -7.26 7.60
CA VAL A 201 11.41 -5.99 6.94
C VAL A 201 12.70 -5.23 6.76
N LYS A 202 12.99 -4.82 5.53
CA LYS A 202 14.20 -4.08 5.18
C LYS A 202 13.86 -2.65 4.84
N ILE A 203 14.68 -1.73 5.30
CA ILE A 203 14.59 -0.31 4.94
C ILE A 203 15.73 0.00 3.98
N TRP A 204 15.38 0.64 2.88
CA TRP A 204 16.26 1.03 1.81
C TRP A 204 16.30 2.55 1.73
N GLU A 205 17.46 3.09 1.42
CA GLU A 205 17.66 4.51 1.14
C GLU A 205 18.27 4.66 -0.25
N PHE A 206 17.77 5.61 -1.04
CA PHE A 206 18.37 5.90 -2.35
C PHE A 206 19.68 6.67 -2.15
N SER A 207 20.79 6.09 -2.60
CA SER A 207 22.09 6.77 -2.61
C SER A 207 22.34 7.35 -4.00
N GLU A 208 22.42 8.68 -4.11
CA GLU A 208 22.75 9.38 -5.35
C GLU A 208 24.15 9.00 -5.87
N GLU A 209 25.10 8.73 -4.97
CA GLU A 209 26.47 8.34 -5.33
C GLU A 209 26.51 7.01 -6.10
N HIS A 210 25.66 6.06 -5.72
CA HIS A 210 25.61 4.73 -6.32
C HIS A 210 24.49 4.59 -7.36
N ASN A 211 23.63 5.62 -7.50
CA ASN A 211 22.39 5.60 -8.26
C ASN A 211 21.59 4.31 -8.02
N ARG A 212 21.52 3.88 -6.76
CA ARG A 212 20.89 2.62 -6.36
C ARG A 212 20.42 2.70 -4.92
N TYR A 213 19.34 1.98 -4.63
CA TYR A 213 18.87 1.77 -3.27
C TYR A 213 19.84 0.87 -2.50
N VAL A 214 20.33 1.41 -1.38
CA VAL A 214 21.19 0.70 -0.41
C VAL A 214 20.38 0.34 0.82
N GLU A 215 20.68 -0.82 1.38
CA GLU A 215 20.02 -1.31 2.59
C GLU A 215 20.60 -0.61 3.82
N ILE A 216 19.75 0.08 4.60
CA ILE A 216 20.18 0.81 5.80
C ILE A 216 19.86 0.04 7.09
N ASP A 217 18.71 -0.63 7.15
CA ASP A 217 18.21 -1.28 8.35
C ASP A 217 17.51 -2.61 8.05
N GLN A 218 17.60 -3.54 9.00
CA GLN A 218 16.90 -4.83 8.99
C GLN A 218 16.10 -5.00 10.29
N LEU A 219 14.78 -5.11 10.16
CA LEU A 219 13.84 -5.31 11.24
C LEU A 219 13.47 -6.80 11.32
N LYS A 220 14.03 -7.50 12.33
CA LYS A 220 13.90 -8.97 12.51
C LYS A 220 13.15 -9.32 13.79
N GLN A 221 11.85 -9.05 13.83
CA GLN A 221 10.99 -9.42 14.97
C GLN A 221 9.89 -10.42 14.61
N HIS A 222 9.47 -10.47 13.34
CA HIS A 222 8.49 -11.44 12.89
C HIS A 222 9.06 -12.86 12.86
N ARG A 223 8.18 -13.84 13.04
CA ARG A 223 8.55 -15.26 13.04
C ARG A 223 8.14 -16.02 11.79
N ASP A 224 7.34 -15.38 10.94
CA ASP A 224 6.80 -15.94 9.71
C ASP A 224 6.69 -14.85 8.65
N TRP A 225 6.25 -15.20 7.45
CA TRP A 225 6.19 -14.32 6.29
C TRP A 225 5.49 -12.99 6.60
N VAL A 226 6.12 -11.88 6.20
CA VAL A 226 5.53 -10.56 6.33
C VAL A 226 4.67 -10.32 5.09
N ARG A 227 3.37 -10.12 5.30
CA ARG A 227 2.36 -10.01 4.24
C ARG A 227 2.18 -8.59 3.73
N ASP A 228 2.32 -7.61 4.62
CA ASP A 228 2.15 -6.21 4.26
C ASP A 228 3.00 -5.29 5.12
N VAL A 229 3.35 -4.14 4.53
CA VAL A 229 4.13 -3.07 5.16
C VAL A 229 3.56 -1.73 4.73
N ALA A 230 3.35 -0.82 5.69
CA ALA A 230 2.79 0.50 5.40
C ALA A 230 3.43 1.57 6.29
N PHE A 231 4.05 2.57 5.68
CA PHE A 231 4.44 3.79 6.38
C PHE A 231 3.23 4.68 6.65
N ALA A 232 3.22 5.33 7.80
CA ALA A 232 2.23 6.35 8.10
C ALA A 232 2.56 7.62 7.29
N PRO A 233 1.59 8.22 6.60
CA PRO A 233 1.75 9.53 5.97
C PRO A 233 1.70 10.60 7.07
N SER A 234 2.84 10.86 7.72
CA SER A 234 2.92 11.85 8.78
C SER A 234 3.39 13.20 8.25
N LEU A 235 2.47 14.01 7.72
CA LEU A 235 2.74 15.43 7.48
C LEU A 235 2.89 16.15 8.82
N GLY A 236 4.12 16.31 9.29
CA GLY A 236 4.46 17.18 10.43
C GLY A 236 4.54 16.51 11.81
N LEU A 237 4.48 15.18 11.92
CA LEU A 237 4.93 14.50 13.14
C LEU A 237 6.45 14.37 13.10
N ALA A 238 7.11 14.61 14.24
CA ALA A 238 8.55 14.36 14.37
C ALA A 238 8.88 12.85 14.28
N ARG A 239 7.89 11.99 14.55
CA ARG A 239 8.02 10.54 14.61
C ARG A 239 7.56 9.89 13.32
N THR A 240 8.39 8.97 12.81
CA THR A 240 8.02 8.07 11.71
C THR A 240 7.36 6.83 12.29
N TYR A 241 6.23 6.44 11.73
CA TYR A 241 5.53 5.20 12.06
C TYR A 241 5.53 4.25 10.86
N LEU A 242 5.79 2.98 11.12
CA LEU A 242 5.73 1.90 10.14
C LEU A 242 4.91 0.76 10.74
N ALA A 243 3.88 0.33 10.03
CA ALA A 243 3.09 -0.85 10.40
C ALA A 243 3.53 -2.03 9.54
N THR A 244 3.61 -3.20 10.17
CA THR A 244 3.99 -4.45 9.51
C THR A 244 3.03 -5.55 9.94
N ALA A 245 2.49 -6.28 8.98
CA ALA A 245 1.58 -7.39 9.19
C ALA A 245 2.23 -8.71 8.77
N SER A 246 2.08 -9.73 9.60
CA SER A 246 2.67 -11.04 9.34
C SER A 246 1.65 -12.18 9.46
N GLN A 247 2.00 -13.27 8.77
CA GLN A 247 1.34 -14.56 8.89
C GLN A 247 1.48 -15.19 10.27
N ASP A 248 2.40 -14.70 11.11
CA ASP A 248 2.53 -15.11 12.50
C ASP A 248 1.38 -14.64 13.41
N ARG A 249 0.36 -13.98 12.82
CA ARG A 249 -0.83 -13.41 13.46
C ARG A 249 -0.50 -12.24 14.39
N THR A 250 0.55 -11.49 14.06
CA THR A 250 0.93 -10.27 14.78
C THR A 250 1.02 -9.09 13.83
N VAL A 251 0.72 -7.91 14.36
CA VAL A 251 1.02 -6.64 13.74
C VAL A 251 2.03 -5.93 14.63
N LEU A 252 3.14 -5.50 14.05
CA LEU A 252 4.16 -4.73 14.76
C LEU A 252 4.15 -3.29 14.24
N ILE A 253 4.15 -2.34 15.18
CA ILE A 253 4.32 -0.92 14.92
C ILE A 253 5.76 -0.55 15.26
N TRP A 254 6.46 0.01 14.29
CA TRP A 254 7.80 0.50 14.44
C TRP A 254 7.77 2.02 14.50
N THR A 255 8.34 2.58 15.55
CA THR A 255 8.45 4.02 15.74
C THR A 255 9.90 4.44 15.72
N GLN A 256 10.16 5.55 15.04
CA GLN A 256 11.46 6.16 14.94
C GLN A 256 11.31 7.67 15.17
N ASP A 257 11.94 8.16 16.25
CA ASP A 257 11.86 9.58 16.67
C ASP A 257 12.72 10.48 15.76
N THR A 258 13.91 10.01 15.36
CA THR A 258 14.74 10.68 14.35
C THR A 258 15.23 9.67 13.32
N PRO A 259 15.52 10.08 12.08
CA PRO A 259 15.89 9.17 10.98
C PRO A 259 17.09 8.24 11.26
N ASN A 260 17.91 8.54 12.27
CA ASN A 260 19.10 7.78 12.66
C ASN A 260 18.94 7.04 14.01
N ASP A 261 17.82 7.22 14.71
CA ASP A 261 17.56 6.49 15.95
C ASP A 261 17.16 5.04 15.67
N PRO A 262 17.48 4.10 16.58
CA PRO A 262 17.05 2.72 16.42
C PRO A 262 15.52 2.60 16.47
N TRP A 263 14.98 1.75 15.61
CA TRP A 263 13.55 1.45 15.56
C TRP A 263 13.05 0.83 16.87
N LYS A 264 12.05 1.46 17.47
CA LYS A 264 11.32 0.90 18.62
C LYS A 264 10.16 0.07 18.12
N CYS A 265 10.09 -1.18 18.56
CA CYS A 265 9.03 -2.11 18.16
C CYS A 265 7.97 -2.22 19.25
N THR A 266 6.72 -1.94 18.89
CA THR A 266 5.54 -2.09 19.75
C THR A 266 4.54 -3.03 19.08
N PRO A 267 4.25 -4.22 19.65
CA PRO A 267 3.24 -5.11 19.09
C PRO A 267 1.82 -4.60 19.34
N LEU A 268 0.94 -4.72 18.35
CA LEU A 268 -0.50 -4.56 18.55
C LEU A 268 -1.07 -5.82 19.18
N LEU A 269 -1.84 -5.64 20.25
CA LEU A 269 -2.40 -6.73 21.02
C LEU A 269 -3.93 -6.54 21.09
N PRO A 270 -4.72 -7.36 20.36
CA PRO A 270 -6.19 -7.39 20.40
C PRO A 270 -6.83 -7.62 21.77
N GLY A 271 -6.04 -8.09 22.75
CA GLY A 271 -6.52 -8.32 24.11
C GLY A 271 -6.66 -7.04 24.92
N ALA A 272 -7.89 -6.72 25.33
CA ALA A 272 -8.21 -5.57 26.20
C ALA A 272 -7.62 -5.66 27.63
N LYS A 273 -7.10 -6.83 28.04
CA LYS A 273 -6.48 -7.06 29.36
C LYS A 273 -5.10 -7.70 29.21
N ALA A 274 -4.19 -7.36 30.12
CA ALA A 274 -2.80 -7.81 30.11
C ALA A 274 -2.62 -9.35 30.12
N GLU A 275 -3.62 -10.08 30.60
CA GLU A 275 -3.62 -11.54 30.72
C GLU A 275 -4.13 -12.27 29.46
N ASP A 276 -4.85 -11.55 28.59
CA ASP A 276 -5.51 -12.06 27.36
C ASP A 276 -4.86 -11.52 26.08
N ARG A 277 -3.61 -11.03 26.20
CA ARG A 277 -2.75 -10.54 25.12
C ARG A 277 -2.38 -11.67 24.16
N THR A 278 -3.37 -12.16 23.44
CA THR A 278 -3.22 -13.20 22.44
C THR A 278 -3.01 -12.57 21.07
N LYS A 279 -2.39 -13.35 20.19
CA LYS A 279 -2.23 -13.02 18.78
C LYS A 279 -3.60 -12.80 18.12
N PHE A 280 -3.63 -12.15 16.96
CA PHE A 280 -4.85 -12.09 16.16
C PHE A 280 -5.40 -13.51 15.92
N ALA A 281 -6.73 -13.62 15.77
CA ALA A 281 -7.39 -14.91 15.61
C ALA A 281 -6.83 -15.67 14.40
N ASP A 282 -6.64 -14.96 13.30
CA ASP A 282 -6.10 -15.45 12.04
C ASP A 282 -4.98 -14.53 11.50
N THR A 283 -4.46 -14.90 10.34
CA THR A 283 -3.41 -14.21 9.58
C THR A 283 -3.85 -12.78 9.25
N VAL A 284 -2.92 -11.83 9.39
CA VAL A 284 -3.15 -10.44 8.99
C VAL A 284 -2.63 -10.24 7.57
N TRP A 285 -3.50 -9.75 6.69
CA TRP A 285 -3.22 -9.65 5.26
C TRP A 285 -2.78 -8.26 4.82
N ARG A 286 -3.43 -7.21 5.35
CA ARG A 286 -3.21 -5.82 4.95
C ARG A 286 -3.22 -4.87 6.13
N VAL A 287 -2.39 -3.85 6.02
CA VAL A 287 -2.33 -2.72 6.94
C VAL A 287 -2.38 -1.42 6.14
N SER A 288 -3.22 -0.48 6.57
CA SER A 288 -3.34 0.81 5.90
C SER A 288 -3.52 1.93 6.91
N TRP A 289 -2.77 3.01 6.70
CA TRP A 289 -2.84 4.19 7.54
C TRP A 289 -3.87 5.19 7.00
N SER A 290 -4.52 5.90 7.91
CA SER A 290 -5.28 7.09 7.54
C SER A 290 -4.36 8.14 6.93
N VAL A 291 -4.90 8.98 6.04
CA VAL A 291 -4.17 10.11 5.44
C VAL A 291 -3.63 11.08 6.49
N SER A 292 -4.27 11.13 7.67
CA SER A 292 -3.80 11.90 8.84
C SER A 292 -2.69 11.23 9.65
N GLY A 293 -2.34 9.97 9.35
CA GLY A 293 -1.29 9.21 10.02
C GLY A 293 -1.62 8.71 11.43
N ASN A 294 -2.85 8.93 11.93
CA ASN A 294 -3.20 8.67 13.34
C ASN A 294 -4.02 7.39 13.56
N VAL A 295 -4.65 6.86 12.52
CA VAL A 295 -5.49 5.66 12.60
C VAL A 295 -4.92 4.60 11.69
N LEU A 296 -4.84 3.37 12.18
CA LEU A 296 -4.41 2.21 11.41
C LEU A 296 -5.59 1.26 11.22
N ALA A 297 -5.84 0.88 9.98
CA ALA A 297 -6.75 -0.20 9.63
C ALA A 297 -5.95 -1.50 9.44
N VAL A 298 -6.44 -2.57 10.06
CA VAL A 298 -5.84 -3.91 10.00
C VAL A 298 -6.88 -4.87 9.45
N SER A 299 -6.56 -5.56 8.35
CA SER A 299 -7.42 -6.58 7.75
C SER A 299 -6.94 -7.98 8.10
N CYS A 300 -7.82 -8.75 8.73
CA CYS A 300 -7.57 -10.10 9.21
C CYS A 300 -8.27 -11.15 8.33
N GLY A 301 -7.72 -12.37 8.30
CA GLY A 301 -8.28 -13.51 7.56
C GLY A 301 -9.63 -14.01 8.07
N ASP A 302 -10.07 -13.56 9.26
CA ASP A 302 -11.39 -13.87 9.82
C ASP A 302 -12.53 -13.04 9.21
N GLY A 303 -12.24 -12.24 8.16
CA GLY A 303 -13.20 -11.35 7.51
C GLY A 303 -13.48 -10.07 8.29
N LYS A 304 -12.68 -9.76 9.32
CA LYS A 304 -12.80 -8.52 10.09
C LYS A 304 -11.74 -7.50 9.72
N VAL A 305 -12.14 -6.24 9.84
CA VAL A 305 -11.25 -5.08 9.75
C VAL A 305 -11.30 -4.36 11.09
N SER A 306 -10.17 -4.30 11.78
CA SER A 306 -10.04 -3.62 13.07
C SER A 306 -9.35 -2.26 12.88
N LEU A 307 -9.86 -1.23 13.53
CA LEU A 307 -9.31 0.13 13.52
C LEU A 307 -8.59 0.42 14.84
N TRP A 308 -7.38 0.95 14.73
CA TRP A 308 -6.46 1.14 15.85
C TRP A 308 -5.97 2.58 15.94
N LYS A 309 -5.77 3.08 17.16
CA LYS A 309 -5.18 4.39 17.41
C LYS A 309 -4.28 4.37 18.63
N GLU A 310 -3.28 5.23 18.60
CA GLU A 310 -2.36 5.45 19.71
C GLU A 310 -2.98 6.37 20.78
N ASN A 311 -2.89 5.94 22.04
CA ASN A 311 -3.26 6.72 23.21
C ASN A 311 -2.14 7.69 23.62
N LEU A 312 -2.47 8.65 24.50
CA LEU A 312 -1.49 9.60 25.06
C LEU A 312 -0.31 8.93 25.78
N LYS A 313 -0.45 7.65 26.16
CA LYS A 313 0.60 6.85 26.82
C LYS A 313 1.53 6.13 25.83
N GLY A 314 1.21 6.15 24.53
CA GLY A 314 1.91 5.38 23.50
C GLY A 314 1.44 3.94 23.33
N ASP A 315 0.36 3.55 24.03
CA ASP A 315 -0.29 2.25 23.86
C ASP A 315 -1.33 2.32 22.73
N TRP A 316 -1.49 1.23 21.99
CA TRP A 316 -2.47 1.14 20.91
C TRP A 316 -3.78 0.50 21.39
N GLU A 317 -4.89 1.15 21.09
CA GLU A 317 -6.24 0.64 21.39
C GLU A 317 -7.05 0.40 20.11
N CYS A 318 -7.87 -0.64 20.14
CA CYS A 318 -8.84 -0.93 19.08
C CYS A 318 -10.08 -0.05 19.29
N ILE A 319 -10.34 0.86 18.35
CA ILE A 319 -11.46 1.80 18.40
C ILE A 319 -12.75 1.16 17.89
N SER A 320 -12.65 0.38 16.81
CA SER A 320 -13.80 -0.18 16.12
C SER A 320 -13.40 -1.46 15.38
N GLU A 321 -14.33 -2.40 15.30
CA GLU A 321 -14.20 -3.60 14.47
C GLU A 321 -15.37 -3.65 13.50
N TYR A 322 -15.05 -3.80 12.23
CA TYR A 322 -16.02 -4.01 11.17
C TYR A 322 -15.95 -5.47 10.73
N VAL A 323 -17.09 -6.17 10.77
CA VAL A 323 -17.20 -7.52 10.23
C VAL A 323 -17.74 -7.39 8.83
N CYS A 324 -17.00 -7.85 7.83
CA CYS A 324 -17.53 -7.91 6.47
C CYS A 324 -18.73 -8.87 6.47
N PRO A 325 -19.93 -8.46 6.06
CA PRO A 325 -21.05 -9.37 5.91
C PRO A 325 -20.68 -10.35 4.79
N VAL A 326 -20.35 -11.58 5.18
CA VAL A 326 -20.14 -12.70 4.25
C VAL A 326 -21.48 -12.97 3.56
N ASN A 327 -21.53 -12.75 2.24
CA ASN A 327 -22.57 -13.29 1.37
C ASN A 327 -22.13 -14.66 0.85
#